data_AF-A0A4Z0PXR7-F1
#
_entry.id   AF-A0A4Z0PXR7-F1
#
_cell.length_a   1.000
_cell.length_b   1.000
_cell.length_c   1.000
_cell.angle_alpha   90.00
_cell.angle_beta   90.00
_cell.angle_gamma   90.00
#
_symmetry.space_group_name_H-M   'P 1'
#
loop_
_entity.id
_entity.type
_entity.pdbx_description
1 polymer ?
#
loop_
_entity_poly.entity_id
_entity_poly.type
_entity_poly.pdbx_seq_one_letter_code
_entity_poly.pdbx_strand_id
1 'polypeptide(L)'
;MNTLPALPPLRRRLGNTFFSLALLSYGAVLGGSLYQLIAEVPNWATPDVPRALIAYQNFFRVSHAGYFFQTLMPLALLSLGAATALLWPQAGPLRRGLLLLAGILLNELFTVAYFMPRNVVLFLTPLDDTPDVTINTFAREWQLANYLRLALSGLVMLSFLKAHRLLDAPPQPAPDAAPLPELRPTLTY
;
A
#
# COMPACT_ATOMS: atom_id res chain seq x y z
N MET A 1 -29.91 1.59 -18.33
CA MET A 1 -28.68 1.09 -17.69
C MET A 1 -27.56 1.19 -18.70
N ASN A 2 -26.59 2.09 -18.51
CA ASN A 2 -25.45 2.21 -19.41
C ASN A 2 -24.54 0.99 -19.19
N THR A 3 -24.55 0.06 -20.15
CA THR A 3 -23.58 -1.03 -20.20
C THR A 3 -22.20 -0.43 -20.43
N LEU A 4 -21.29 -0.59 -19.47
CA LEU A 4 -19.92 -0.11 -19.62
C LEU A 4 -19.26 -0.87 -20.79
N PRO A 5 -18.49 -0.18 -21.65
CA PRO A 5 -17.86 -0.82 -22.80
C PRO A 5 -16.86 -1.89 -22.34
N ALA A 6 -16.87 -3.05 -23.00
CA ALA A 6 -15.90 -4.10 -22.75
C ALA A 6 -14.48 -3.59 -23.08
N LEU A 7 -13.53 -3.79 -22.15
CA LEU A 7 -12.14 -3.41 -22.37
C LEU A 7 -11.47 -4.34 -23.39
N PRO A 8 -10.55 -3.83 -24.24
CA PRO A 8 -9.69 -4.68 -25.04
C PRO A 8 -8.92 -5.69 -24.15
N PRO A 9 -8.74 -6.93 -24.61
CA PRO A 9 -8.15 -8.01 -23.79
C PRO A 9 -6.74 -7.66 -23.32
N LEU A 10 -5.93 -7.00 -24.16
CA LEU A 10 -4.58 -6.55 -23.79
C LEU A 10 -4.61 -5.50 -22.68
N ARG A 11 -5.49 -4.49 -22.79
CA ARG A 11 -5.62 -3.42 -21.78
C ARG A 11 -6.01 -3.98 -20.42
N ARG A 12 -6.94 -4.94 -20.39
CA ARG A 12 -7.35 -5.62 -19.15
C ARG A 12 -6.21 -6.45 -18.55
N ARG A 13 -5.48 -7.22 -19.38
CA ARG A 13 -4.32 -8.01 -18.93
C ARG A 13 -3.24 -7.11 -18.31
N LEU A 14 -2.85 -6.04 -19.01
CA LEU A 14 -1.87 -5.09 -18.51
C LEU A 14 -2.33 -4.43 -17.20
N GLY A 15 -3.59 -4.00 -17.13
CA GLY A 15 -4.16 -3.41 -15.91
C GLY A 15 -4.07 -4.36 -14.70
N ASN A 16 -4.39 -5.64 -14.91
CA ASN A 16 -4.26 -6.66 -13.87
C ASN A 16 -2.78 -6.91 -13.49
N THR A 17 -1.87 -6.97 -14.46
CA THR A 17 -0.43 -7.14 -14.17
C THR A 17 0.12 -5.99 -13.33
N PHE A 18 -0.19 -4.74 -13.70
CA PHE A 18 0.21 -3.58 -12.90
C PHE A 18 -0.43 -3.57 -11.51
N PHE A 19 -1.68 -4.03 -11.39
CA PHE A 19 -2.33 -4.17 -10.10
C PHE A 19 -1.62 -5.21 -9.21
N SER A 20 -1.26 -6.37 -9.75
CA SER A 20 -0.48 -7.39 -9.04
C SER A 20 0.90 -6.87 -8.64
N LEU A 21 1.57 -6.12 -9.52
CA LEU A 21 2.87 -5.51 -9.21
C LEU A 21 2.76 -4.50 -8.06
N ALA A 22 1.69 -3.69 -8.05
CA ALA A 22 1.41 -2.77 -6.96
C ALA A 22 1.15 -3.51 -5.63
N LEU A 23 0.34 -4.57 -5.66
CA LEU A 23 0.05 -5.40 -4.50
C LEU A 23 1.32 -6.02 -3.92
N LEU A 24 2.17 -6.61 -4.76
CA LEU A 24 3.43 -7.24 -4.32
C LEU A 24 4.41 -6.20 -3.75
N SER A 25 4.56 -5.07 -4.42
CA SER A 25 5.46 -4.00 -3.97
C SER A 25 4.99 -3.41 -2.63
N TYR A 26 3.69 -3.15 -2.50
CA TYR A 26 3.11 -2.66 -1.25
C TYR A 26 3.20 -3.70 -0.13
N GLY A 27 3.03 -4.99 -0.45
CA GLY A 27 3.24 -6.08 0.49
C GLY A 27 4.66 -6.19 1.00
N ALA A 28 5.64 -5.97 0.14
CA ALA A 28 7.04 -5.89 0.55
C ALA A 28 7.29 -4.68 1.47
N VAL A 29 6.69 -3.51 1.21
CA VAL A 29 6.77 -2.35 2.12
C VAL A 29 6.15 -2.65 3.49
N LEU A 30 4.97 -3.27 3.53
CA LEU A 30 4.35 -3.70 4.79
C LEU A 30 5.23 -4.70 5.54
N GLY A 31 5.79 -5.69 4.83
CA GLY A 31 6.73 -6.66 5.38
C GLY A 31 7.99 -6.01 5.95
N GLY A 32 8.56 -5.04 5.24
CA GLY A 32 9.67 -4.22 5.74
C GLY A 32 9.29 -3.49 7.02
N SER A 33 8.11 -2.90 7.08
CA SER A 33 7.62 -2.18 8.28
C SER A 33 7.43 -3.12 9.49
N LEU A 34 6.95 -4.35 9.24
CA LEU A 34 6.85 -5.40 10.26
C LEU A 34 8.23 -5.86 10.73
N TYR A 35 9.17 -6.07 9.80
CA TYR A 35 10.55 -6.39 10.13
C TYR A 35 11.17 -5.30 11.00
N GLN A 36 10.94 -4.02 10.67
CA GLN A 36 11.42 -2.92 11.49
C GLN A 36 10.91 -3.05 12.92
N LEU A 37 9.61 -3.26 13.11
CA LEU A 37 9.01 -3.34 14.44
C LEU A 37 9.51 -4.53 15.26
N ILE A 38 9.69 -5.69 14.62
CA ILE A 38 9.99 -6.96 15.30
C ILE A 38 11.50 -7.12 15.54
N ALA A 39 12.31 -6.76 14.55
CA ALA A 39 13.73 -7.07 14.53
C ALA A 39 14.62 -5.84 14.62
N GLU A 40 14.21 -4.67 14.11
CA GLU A 40 15.07 -3.48 14.05
C GLU A 40 14.91 -2.59 15.29
N VAL A 41 13.68 -2.20 15.61
CA VAL A 41 13.32 -1.31 16.72
C VAL A 41 13.87 -1.78 18.06
N PRO A 42 13.77 -3.08 18.45
CA PRO A 42 14.30 -3.53 19.74
C PRO A 42 15.80 -3.32 19.92
N ASN A 43 16.57 -3.19 18.84
CA ASN A 43 18.02 -2.99 18.92
C ASN A 43 18.42 -1.56 19.27
N TRP A 44 17.56 -0.57 19.00
CA TRP A 44 17.87 0.84 19.29
C TRP A 44 16.92 1.47 20.33
N ALA A 45 15.71 0.94 20.49
CA ALA A 45 14.74 1.36 21.50
C ALA A 45 15.01 0.72 22.88
N THR A 46 16.25 0.82 23.36
CA THR A 46 16.68 0.26 24.65
C THR A 46 16.55 1.29 25.79
N PRO A 47 16.77 0.94 27.07
CA PRO A 47 16.81 1.92 28.16
C PRO A 47 17.87 3.02 27.97
N ASP A 48 18.92 2.73 27.19
CA ASP A 48 19.97 3.68 26.81
C ASP A 48 19.89 3.91 25.29
N VAL A 49 18.86 4.66 24.88
CA VAL A 49 18.57 4.97 23.47
C VAL A 49 19.74 5.64 22.76
N PRO A 50 20.41 6.69 23.31
CA PRO A 50 21.49 7.37 22.60
C PRO A 50 22.63 6.42 22.21
N ARG A 51 23.14 5.63 23.17
CA ARG A 51 24.22 4.68 22.88
C ARG A 51 23.81 3.61 21.87
N ALA A 52 22.58 3.09 21.99
CA ALA A 52 22.06 2.07 21.09
C ALA A 52 21.87 2.61 19.66
N LEU A 53 21.42 3.86 19.50
CA LEU A 53 21.31 4.51 18.20
C LEU A 53 22.67 4.77 17.56
N ILE A 54 23.70 5.14 18.32
CA ILE A 54 25.07 5.27 17.79
C ILE A 54 25.54 3.91 17.21
N ALA A 55 25.31 2.82 17.94
CA ALA A 55 25.64 1.48 17.44
C ALA A 55 24.84 1.12 16.19
N TYR A 56 23.56 1.48 16.17
CA TYR A 56 22.66 1.29 15.02
C TYR A 56 23.13 2.05 13.77
N GLN A 57 23.46 3.34 13.90
CA GLN A 57 24.00 4.15 12.81
C GLN A 57 25.31 3.56 12.27
N ASN A 58 26.19 3.09 13.16
CA ASN A 58 27.43 2.43 12.77
C ASN A 58 27.20 1.12 12.00
N PHE A 59 26.18 0.33 12.38
CA PHE A 59 25.82 -0.89 11.66
C PHE A 59 25.27 -0.58 10.25
N PHE A 60 24.38 0.41 10.12
CA PHE A 60 23.74 0.80 8.85
C PHE A 60 24.52 1.85 8.05
N ARG A 61 25.84 2.00 8.27
CA ARG A 61 26.67 3.03 7.62
C ARG A 61 26.81 2.88 6.09
N VAL A 62 26.57 1.69 5.53
CA VAL A 62 26.70 1.41 4.08
C VAL A 62 25.34 1.47 3.38
N SER A 63 24.32 0.92 4.00
CA SER A 63 22.95 0.87 3.49
C SER A 63 22.02 0.92 4.69
N HIS A 64 20.87 1.56 4.54
CA HIS A 64 19.85 1.65 5.59
C HIS A 64 18.47 1.36 5.01
N ALA A 65 17.51 1.06 5.89
CA ALA A 65 16.15 0.68 5.51
C ALA A 65 15.44 1.70 4.59
N GLY A 66 15.87 2.97 4.63
CA GLY A 66 15.32 4.03 3.78
C GLY A 66 15.39 3.71 2.28
N TYR A 67 16.50 3.13 1.79
CA TYR A 67 16.65 2.78 0.37
C TYR A 67 15.63 1.72 -0.10
N PHE A 68 15.30 0.78 0.78
CA PHE A 68 14.29 -0.24 0.51
C PHE A 68 12.91 0.41 0.26
N PHE A 69 12.48 1.30 1.16
CA PHE A 69 11.19 2.00 1.03
C PHE A 69 11.17 2.98 -0.14
N GLN A 70 12.24 3.74 -0.34
CA GLN A 70 12.39 4.69 -1.45
C GLN A 70 12.37 4.00 -2.82
N THR A 71 12.67 2.71 -2.90
CA THR A 71 12.59 1.95 -4.15
C THR A 71 11.21 1.35 -4.37
N LEU A 72 10.67 0.66 -3.35
CA LEU A 72 9.44 -0.13 -3.52
C LEU A 72 8.17 0.71 -3.47
N MET A 73 8.15 1.82 -2.72
CA MET A 73 6.95 2.63 -2.61
C MET A 73 6.61 3.38 -3.92
N PRO A 74 7.57 4.03 -4.61
CA PRO A 74 7.30 4.57 -5.94
C PRO A 74 6.83 3.50 -6.93
N LEU A 75 7.43 2.30 -6.88
CA LEU A 75 6.99 1.18 -7.72
C LEU A 75 5.53 0.81 -7.44
N ALA A 76 5.12 0.74 -6.17
CA ALA A 76 3.74 0.47 -5.78
C ALA A 76 2.77 1.55 -6.30
N LEU A 77 3.11 2.83 -6.09
CA LEU A 77 2.30 3.97 -6.51
C LEU A 77 2.15 4.06 -8.03
N LEU A 78 3.25 3.98 -8.77
CA LEU A 78 3.24 4.08 -10.23
C LEU A 78 2.48 2.90 -10.85
N SER A 79 2.68 1.69 -10.32
CA SER A 79 1.97 0.50 -10.79
C SER A 79 0.47 0.60 -10.50
N LEU A 80 0.07 1.07 -9.31
CA LEU A 80 -1.34 1.24 -8.99
C LEU A 80 -1.99 2.36 -9.82
N GLY A 81 -1.27 3.45 -10.08
CA GLY A 81 -1.69 4.52 -10.97
C GLY A 81 -1.93 4.02 -12.39
N ALA A 82 -0.97 3.27 -12.94
CA ALA A 82 -1.09 2.64 -14.26
C ALA A 82 -2.28 1.66 -14.32
N ALA A 83 -2.43 0.79 -13.31
CA ALA A 83 -3.57 -0.12 -13.20
C ALA A 83 -4.91 0.64 -13.18
N THR A 84 -5.00 1.72 -12.39
CA THR A 84 -6.21 2.55 -12.27
C THR A 84 -6.55 3.23 -13.60
N ALA A 85 -5.56 3.77 -14.32
CA ALA A 85 -5.76 4.37 -15.63
C ALA A 85 -6.17 3.34 -16.71
N LEU A 86 -5.56 2.16 -16.69
CA LEU A 86 -5.88 1.08 -17.64
C LEU A 86 -7.26 0.47 -17.37
N LEU A 87 -7.69 0.37 -16.11
CA LEU A 87 -9.00 -0.15 -15.72
C LEU A 87 -10.09 0.94 -15.61
N TRP A 88 -9.74 2.20 -15.92
CA TRP A 88 -10.60 3.39 -15.77
C TRP A 88 -12.03 3.25 -16.31
N PRO A 89 -12.28 2.63 -17.49
CA PRO A 89 -13.64 2.50 -18.01
C PRO A 89 -14.58 1.61 -17.17
N GLN A 90 -14.05 0.91 -16.16
CA GLN A 90 -14.81 0.07 -15.26
C GLN A 90 -15.10 0.82 -13.95
N ALA A 91 -16.35 1.22 -13.73
CA ALA A 91 -16.75 2.06 -12.59
C ALA A 91 -16.42 1.46 -11.20
N GLY A 92 -16.43 0.13 -11.06
CA GLY A 92 -16.11 -0.56 -9.80
C GLY A 92 -14.60 -0.53 -9.47
N PRO A 93 -13.74 -1.11 -10.35
CA PRO A 93 -12.28 -1.06 -10.20
C PRO A 93 -11.72 0.36 -10.07
N LEU A 94 -12.28 1.33 -10.79
CA LEU A 94 -11.86 2.73 -10.71
C LEU A 94 -12.01 3.30 -9.30
N ARG A 95 -13.21 3.20 -8.70
CA ARG A 95 -13.47 3.74 -7.36
C ARG A 95 -12.54 3.13 -6.31
N ARG A 96 -12.24 1.84 -6.45
CA ARG A 96 -11.33 1.12 -5.53
C ARG A 96 -9.87 1.51 -5.75
N GLY A 97 -9.43 1.63 -7.00
CA GLY A 97 -8.08 2.10 -7.33
C GLY A 97 -7.80 3.48 -6.78
N LEU A 98 -8.76 4.41 -6.90
CA LEU A 98 -8.66 5.75 -6.32
C LEU A 98 -8.62 5.75 -4.79
N LEU A 99 -9.43 4.91 -4.13
CA LEU A 99 -9.39 4.77 -2.66
C LEU A 99 -8.06 4.18 -2.18
N LEU A 100 -7.51 3.19 -2.89
CA LEU A 100 -6.20 2.62 -2.59
C LEU A 100 -5.10 3.67 -2.77
N LEU A 101 -5.11 4.42 -3.88
CA LEU A 101 -4.16 5.51 -4.12
C LEU A 101 -4.24 6.56 -3.01
N ALA A 102 -5.44 6.99 -2.62
CA ALA A 102 -5.63 7.93 -1.53
C ALA A 102 -5.07 7.39 -0.20
N GLY A 103 -5.30 6.11 0.10
CA GLY A 103 -4.77 5.46 1.30
C GLY A 103 -3.24 5.39 1.34
N ILE A 104 -2.61 4.99 0.22
CA ILE A 104 -1.14 4.97 0.11
C ILE A 104 -0.59 6.40 0.23
N LEU A 105 -1.15 7.36 -0.50
CA LEU A 105 -0.69 8.75 -0.46
C LEU A 105 -0.84 9.38 0.93
N LEU A 106 -1.92 9.07 1.65
CA LEU A 106 -2.08 9.52 3.03
C LEU A 106 -0.98 8.95 3.94
N ASN A 107 -0.67 7.66 3.79
CA ASN A 107 0.40 7.01 4.55
C ASN A 107 1.78 7.59 4.22
N GLU A 108 2.03 7.91 2.94
CA GLU A 108 3.27 8.55 2.50
C GLU A 108 3.39 9.98 2.98
N LEU A 109 2.32 10.76 2.90
CA LEU A 109 2.29 12.12 3.43
C LEU A 109 2.56 12.11 4.93
N PHE A 110 1.96 11.17 5.67
CA PHE A 110 2.26 11.00 7.09
C PHE A 110 3.72 10.62 7.34
N THR A 111 4.29 9.75 6.51
CA THR A 111 5.71 9.36 6.59
C THR A 111 6.63 10.55 6.35
N VAL A 112 6.40 11.33 5.30
CA VAL A 112 7.23 12.50 4.97
C VAL A 112 7.07 13.59 6.02
N ALA A 113 5.85 13.89 6.46
CA ALA A 113 5.60 14.98 7.39
C ALA A 113 6.05 14.66 8.83
N TYR A 114 5.88 13.41 9.28
CA TYR A 114 6.13 13.02 10.67
C TYR A 114 7.43 12.25 10.87
N PHE A 115 7.70 11.25 10.02
CA PHE A 115 8.86 10.37 10.23
C PHE A 115 10.15 10.97 9.69
N MET A 116 10.14 11.62 8.52
CA MET A 116 11.39 12.13 7.94
C MET A 116 12.14 13.11 8.86
N PRO A 117 11.50 14.10 9.51
CA PRO A 117 12.20 14.99 10.45
C PRO A 117 12.86 14.22 11.60
N ARG A 118 12.18 13.20 12.13
CA ARG A 118 12.70 12.34 13.21
C ARG A 118 13.80 11.41 12.72
N ASN A 119 13.67 10.87 11.50
CA ASN A 119 14.67 10.00 10.90
C ASN A 119 15.98 10.74 10.66
N VAL A 120 15.91 12.01 10.23
CA VAL A 120 17.10 12.85 10.04
C VAL A 120 17.88 12.90 11.35
N VAL A 121 17.22 13.27 12.45
CA VAL A 121 17.86 13.39 13.76
C VAL A 121 18.32 12.04 14.31
N LEU A 122 17.47 11.01 14.30
CA LEU A 122 17.76 9.74 14.97
C LEU A 122 18.73 8.84 14.18
N PHE A 123 18.69 8.88 12.86
CA PHE A 123 19.36 7.85 12.03
C PHE A 123 20.32 8.39 10.98
N LEU A 124 20.21 9.66 10.56
CA LEU A 124 20.98 10.19 9.43
C LEU A 124 22.02 11.23 9.83
N THR A 125 21.91 11.84 11.02
CA THR A 125 22.89 12.78 11.54
C THR A 125 23.64 12.20 12.74
N PRO A 126 24.94 12.52 12.91
CA PRO A 126 25.66 12.22 14.15
C PRO A 126 24.92 12.76 15.37
N LEU A 127 24.92 11.99 16.45
CA LEU A 127 24.17 12.31 17.68
C LEU A 127 24.97 13.13 18.69
N ASP A 128 26.25 13.41 18.43
CA ASP A 128 27.20 14.01 19.38
C ASP A 128 26.71 15.35 19.97
N ASP A 129 26.00 16.15 19.17
CA ASP A 129 25.46 17.45 19.57
C ASP A 129 23.95 17.42 19.91
N THR A 130 23.31 16.25 19.84
CA THR A 130 21.86 16.12 20.09
C THR A 130 21.61 15.78 21.56
N PRO A 131 20.83 16.59 22.31
CA PRO A 131 20.53 16.29 23.70
C PRO A 131 19.81 14.94 23.88
N ASP A 132 20.23 14.15 24.86
CA ASP A 132 19.63 12.84 25.18
C ASP A 132 18.11 12.91 25.35
N VAL A 133 17.60 14.00 25.95
CA VAL A 133 16.16 14.21 26.12
C VAL A 133 15.43 14.28 24.78
N THR A 134 16.03 14.92 23.77
CA THR A 134 15.49 15.01 22.41
C THR A 134 15.52 13.64 21.74
N ILE A 135 16.64 12.92 21.84
CA ILE A 135 16.82 11.59 21.28
C ILE A 135 15.74 10.63 21.82
N ASN A 136 15.60 10.57 23.14
CA ASN A 136 14.62 9.71 23.81
C ASN A 136 13.18 10.07 23.44
N THR A 137 12.87 11.38 23.37
CA THR A 137 11.54 11.86 23.00
C THR A 137 11.20 11.45 21.57
N PHE A 138 12.11 11.72 20.63
CA PHE A 138 11.89 11.39 19.21
C PHE A 138 11.83 9.88 18.99
N ALA A 139 12.66 9.09 19.67
CA ALA A 139 12.62 7.64 19.61
C ALA A 139 11.27 7.07 20.09
N ARG A 140 10.72 7.60 21.19
CA ARG A 140 9.40 7.20 21.70
C ARG A 140 8.28 7.59 20.74
N GLU A 141 8.29 8.83 20.26
CA GLU A 141 7.32 9.33 19.29
C GLU A 141 7.32 8.52 18.00
N TRP A 142 8.52 8.22 17.49
CA TRP A 142 8.71 7.40 16.31
C TRP A 142 8.06 6.02 16.48
N GLN A 143 8.30 5.36 17.61
CA GLN A 143 7.73 4.04 17.89
C GLN A 143 6.20 4.07 17.93
N LEU A 144 5.61 5.01 18.67
CA LEU A 144 4.16 5.16 18.79
C LEU A 144 3.51 5.42 17.41
N ALA A 145 4.09 6.34 16.64
CA ALA A 145 3.60 6.63 15.30
C ALA A 145 3.77 5.43 14.36
N ASN A 146 4.78 4.58 14.56
CA ASN A 146 5.02 3.44 13.69
C ASN A 146 3.93 2.37 13.84
N TYR A 147 3.40 2.15 15.05
CA TYR A 147 2.23 1.30 15.24
C TYR A 147 1.01 1.81 14.48
N LEU A 148 0.75 3.12 14.54
CA LEU A 148 -0.33 3.76 13.79
C LEU A 148 -0.12 3.58 12.28
N ARG A 149 1.07 3.91 11.77
CA ARG A 149 1.44 3.74 10.35
C ARG A 149 1.25 2.30 9.88
N LEU A 150 1.63 1.33 10.70
CA LEU A 150 1.47 -0.08 10.42
C LEU A 150 -0.01 -0.48 10.34
N ALA A 151 -0.85 0.01 11.25
CA ALA A 151 -2.29 -0.23 11.22
C ALA A 151 -2.94 0.34 9.95
N LEU A 152 -2.61 1.59 9.57
CA LEU A 152 -3.05 2.19 8.31
C LEU A 152 -2.59 1.35 7.10
N SER A 153 -1.33 0.93 7.09
CA SER A 153 -0.78 0.12 6.00
C SER A 153 -1.46 -1.25 5.90
N GLY A 154 -1.79 -1.86 7.03
CA GLY A 154 -2.58 -3.09 7.10
C GLY A 154 -3.98 -2.91 6.50
N LEU A 155 -4.67 -1.80 6.77
CA LEU A 155 -5.99 -1.51 6.20
C LEU A 155 -5.94 -1.33 4.67
N VAL A 156 -4.90 -0.67 4.16
CA VAL A 156 -4.67 -0.54 2.72
C VAL A 156 -4.39 -1.92 2.10
N MET A 157 -3.59 -2.76 2.76
CA MET A 157 -3.33 -4.13 2.30
C MET A 157 -4.60 -4.97 2.25
N LEU A 158 -5.44 -4.94 3.29
CA LEU A 158 -6.73 -5.63 3.28
C LEU A 158 -7.62 -5.15 2.13
N SER A 159 -7.60 -3.85 1.83
CA SER A 159 -8.31 -3.28 0.68
C SER A 159 -7.77 -3.78 -0.65
N PHE A 160 -6.44 -3.93 -0.79
CA PHE A 160 -5.81 -4.54 -1.95
C PHE A 160 -6.27 -5.98 -2.16
N LEU A 161 -6.23 -6.80 -1.10
CA LEU A 161 -6.65 -8.20 -1.15
C LEU A 161 -8.13 -8.35 -1.52
N LYS A 162 -8.99 -7.48 -0.96
CA LYS A 162 -10.41 -7.43 -1.32
C LYS A 162 -10.61 -7.03 -2.78
N ALA A 163 -9.84 -6.07 -3.29
CA ALA A 163 -9.91 -5.64 -4.68
C ALA A 163 -9.42 -6.74 -5.64
N HIS A 164 -8.35 -7.47 -5.31
CA HIS A 164 -7.83 -8.60 -6.08
C HIS A 164 -8.90 -9.67 -6.32
N ARG A 165 -9.54 -10.14 -5.24
CA ARG A 165 -10.61 -11.16 -5.31
C ARG A 165 -11.76 -10.77 -6.25
N LEU A 166 -12.03 -9.48 -6.37
CA LEU A 166 -13.11 -8.97 -7.21
C LEU A 166 -12.69 -8.76 -8.67
N LEU A 167 -11.39 -8.61 -8.93
CA LEU A 167 -10.85 -8.59 -10.29
C LEU A 167 -10.74 -10.00 -10.89
N ASP A 168 -10.55 -11.01 -10.04
CA ASP A 168 -10.51 -12.43 -10.42
C ASP A 168 -11.89 -13.07 -10.59
N ALA A 169 -12.94 -12.45 -10.05
CA ALA A 169 -14.29 -12.99 -10.16
C ALA A 169 -14.71 -13.13 -11.64
N PRO A 170 -15.30 -14.27 -12.06
CA PRO A 170 -15.83 -14.43 -13.41
C PRO A 170 -16.81 -13.29 -13.74
N PRO A 171 -16.89 -12.82 -15.00
CA PRO A 171 -17.96 -11.92 -15.40
C PRO A 171 -19.29 -12.57 -15.01
N GLN A 172 -20.16 -11.85 -14.30
CA GLN A 172 -21.52 -12.34 -14.10
C GLN A 172 -22.13 -12.61 -15.49
N PRO A 173 -22.73 -13.78 -15.73
CA PRO A 173 -23.50 -13.99 -16.94
C PRO A 173 -24.52 -12.86 -17.04
N ALA A 174 -24.75 -12.36 -18.26
CA ALA A 174 -25.81 -11.39 -18.49
C ALA A 174 -27.09 -11.95 -17.83
N PRO A 175 -27.91 -11.11 -17.16
CA PRO A 175 -29.18 -11.58 -16.63
C PRO A 175 -29.87 -12.30 -17.77
N ASP A 176 -30.14 -13.60 -17.59
CA ASP A 176 -30.71 -14.45 -18.63
C ASP A 176 -31.79 -13.64 -19.33
N ALA A 177 -31.61 -13.43 -20.64
CA ALA A 177 -32.66 -12.87 -21.46
C ALA A 177 -33.89 -13.69 -21.11
N ALA A 178 -34.89 -13.03 -20.49
CA ALA A 178 -36.10 -13.71 -20.05
C ALA A 178 -36.53 -14.64 -21.18
N PRO A 179 -36.73 -15.95 -20.92
CA PRO A 179 -37.07 -16.89 -21.98
C PRO A 179 -38.19 -16.28 -22.80
N LEU A 180 -37.94 -16.12 -24.11
CA LEU A 180 -38.92 -15.55 -25.02
C LEU A 180 -40.24 -16.26 -24.73
N PRO A 181 -41.35 -15.52 -24.52
CA PRO A 181 -42.62 -16.15 -24.21
C PRO A 181 -42.89 -17.20 -25.28
N GLU A 182 -43.02 -18.47 -24.86
CA GLU A 182 -43.42 -19.55 -25.75
C GLU A 182 -44.67 -19.08 -26.49
N LEU A 183 -44.56 -18.88 -27.81
CA LEU A 183 -45.70 -18.68 -28.68
C LEU A 183 -46.48 -19.99 -28.69
N ARG A 184 -47.34 -20.19 -27.69
CA ARG A 184 -48.32 -21.27 -27.70
C ARG A 184 -49.33 -20.94 -28.81
N PRO A 185 -49.48 -21.77 -29.85
CA PRO A 185 -50.56 -21.60 -30.79
C PRO A 185 -51.88 -21.78 -30.04
N THR A 186 -52.64 -20.71 -29.90
CA THR A 186 -54.04 -20.79 -29.49
C THR A 186 -54.79 -21.49 -30.62
N LEU A 187 -55.04 -22.79 -30.46
CA LEU A 187 -56.02 -23.50 -31.27
C LEU A 187 -57.41 -23.02 -30.83
N THR A 188 -57.96 -22.07 -31.59
CA THR A 188 -59.39 -21.75 -31.56
C THR A 188 -60.13 -22.90 -32.24
N TYR A 189 -60.94 -23.63 -31.46
CA TYR A 189 -61.99 -24.52 -31.98
C TYR A 189 -63.31 -23.75 -32.06
#